data_AF-A0A7I5EA90-F1
#
_entry.id   AF-A0A7I5EA90-F1
#
_cell.length_a   1.000
_cell.length_b   1.000
_cell.length_c   1.000
_cell.angle_alpha   90.00
_cell.angle_beta   90.00
_cell.angle_gamma   90.00
#
_symmetry.space_group_name_H-M   'P 1'
#
loop_
_entity.id
_entity.type
_entity.pdbx_description
1 polymer ?
#
loop_
_entity_poly.entity_id
_entity_poly.type
_entity_poly.pdbx_seq_one_letter_code
_entity_poly.pdbx_strand_id
1 'polypeptide(L)'
;RRRRFLIHFLYYFGTLFIHQHDSNHRVFILPCEKMNSYRYFFLISAIQDIIFSMVFLLSFPRLLSKNNVFVIISSGILSFEPIGYFLIIIFCVSYFTSVLAVTNSFVYRYLQLCRMQLFRRLSSSRAIAMCFVTNAVFIIYYSGAVYWISFPDENLRYFVESSIITLETKYCGASFIGLSAKYTMSTTDVVLLAVLFLALATLSVINIFCAGKIGAFLKKATSRHNPLKHQRRMFTLLLLQAACPFIFMQVPAFIATFLVFAGIDSPQIITNSIDISFALQPFLNPVIIVLFLREYREFVLVKLKLKRPLTSRNRLFTISVKNNMQNGMPIVY
;
A
#
# COMPACT_ATOMS: atom_id res chain seq x y z
N ARG A 1 9.68 14.72 -26.17
CA ARG A 1 9.10 15.61 -25.13
C ARG A 1 8.24 14.85 -24.10
N ARG A 2 7.22 14.05 -24.49
CA ARG A 2 6.39 13.22 -23.57
C ARG A 2 7.17 12.28 -22.62
N ARG A 3 8.25 11.63 -23.10
CA ARG A 3 9.12 10.80 -22.23
C ARG A 3 9.87 11.60 -21.16
N ARG A 4 10.22 12.87 -21.39
CA ARG A 4 10.90 13.71 -20.39
C ARG A 4 9.92 14.21 -19.32
N PHE A 5 8.67 14.48 -19.70
CA PHE A 5 7.61 14.87 -18.74
C PHE A 5 7.25 13.73 -17.80
N LEU A 6 7.10 12.50 -18.32
CA LEU A 6 6.88 11.30 -17.49
C LEU A 6 8.08 11.01 -16.57
N ILE A 7 9.31 11.29 -17.02
CA ILE A 7 10.51 11.14 -16.20
C ILE A 7 10.58 12.21 -15.11
N HIS A 8 10.22 13.47 -15.39
CA HIS A 8 10.11 14.51 -14.36
C HIS A 8 8.98 14.21 -13.38
N PHE A 9 7.84 13.70 -13.84
CA PHE A 9 6.72 13.29 -12.99
C PHE A 9 7.08 12.10 -12.08
N LEU A 10 7.77 11.09 -12.61
CA LEU A 10 8.34 9.97 -11.82
C LEU A 10 9.53 10.40 -10.95
N TYR A 11 10.21 11.51 -11.29
CA TYR A 11 11.33 12.09 -10.53
C TYR A 11 10.85 12.76 -9.24
N TYR A 12 9.61 13.27 -9.19
CA TYR A 12 9.01 13.83 -7.97
C TYR A 12 8.40 12.77 -7.02
N PHE A 13 8.07 11.59 -7.54
CA PHE A 13 7.23 10.59 -6.86
C PHE A 13 7.97 9.44 -6.14
N GLY A 14 9.30 9.50 -6.03
CA GLY A 14 10.12 8.29 -5.82
C GLY A 14 10.85 8.11 -4.48
N THR A 15 10.72 9.00 -3.49
CA THR A 15 11.70 9.04 -2.38
C THR A 15 11.08 9.36 -1.03
N LEU A 16 10.49 8.37 -0.38
CA LEU A 16 10.16 8.49 1.06
C LEU A 16 11.17 7.81 1.99
N PHE A 17 12.16 7.05 1.54
CA PHE A 17 12.95 6.22 2.46
C PHE A 17 14.44 6.17 2.14
N ILE A 18 15.14 7.27 2.38
CA ILE A 18 16.60 7.28 2.46
C ILE A 18 16.99 8.19 3.63
N HIS A 19 16.64 7.78 4.85
CA HIS A 19 17.43 8.18 6.01
C HIS A 19 17.74 6.95 6.85
N GLN A 20 18.57 6.07 6.30
CA GLN A 20 19.37 5.20 7.14
C GLN A 20 20.72 4.96 6.45
N HIS A 21 21.63 5.87 6.79
CA HIS A 21 23.09 5.76 6.75
C HIS A 21 23.78 5.71 5.37
N ASP A 22 24.33 6.86 4.95
CA ASP A 22 25.51 6.91 4.09
C ASP A 22 26.64 7.56 4.90
N SER A 23 27.68 6.78 5.19
CA SER A 23 29.00 7.29 5.56
C SER A 23 30.07 6.42 4.91
N ASN A 24 30.56 6.91 3.78
CA ASN A 24 31.85 6.67 3.14
C ASN A 24 32.19 5.28 2.53
N HIS A 25 32.35 5.33 1.20
CA HIS A 25 33.41 4.71 0.39
C HIS A 25 33.59 3.17 0.44
N ARG A 26 33.10 2.46 -0.58
CA ARG A 26 33.86 2.00 -1.76
C ARG A 26 33.01 1.07 -2.64
N VAL A 27 33.43 1.01 -3.89
CA VAL A 27 32.82 0.34 -5.03
C VAL A 27 32.97 -1.18 -4.92
N PHE A 28 31.91 -1.91 -5.32
CA PHE A 28 31.82 -3.38 -5.51
C PHE A 28 31.88 -4.31 -4.27
N ILE A 29 30.85 -4.33 -3.42
CA ILE A 29 30.25 -5.57 -2.87
C ILE A 29 28.74 -5.32 -2.67
N LEU A 30 27.87 -5.93 -3.49
CA LEU A 30 26.48 -6.22 -3.12
C LEU A 30 26.45 -7.72 -2.79
N PRO A 31 26.05 -8.14 -1.57
CA PRO A 31 24.61 -8.26 -1.33
C PRO A 31 24.12 -8.07 0.13
N CYS A 32 24.93 -7.63 1.10
CA CYS A 32 24.50 -7.67 2.52
C CYS A 32 24.07 -6.32 3.12
N GLU A 33 24.67 -5.19 2.75
CA GLU A 33 24.39 -3.90 3.42
C GLU A 33 23.08 -3.25 2.97
N LYS A 34 22.73 -3.38 1.67
CA LYS A 34 21.44 -2.91 1.13
C LYS A 34 20.23 -3.69 1.68
N MET A 35 20.45 -4.77 2.43
CA MET A 35 19.37 -5.56 3.03
C MET A 35 18.72 -4.85 4.23
N ASN A 36 19.40 -3.87 4.85
CA ASN A 36 18.85 -3.12 5.99
C ASN A 36 17.77 -2.11 5.58
N SER A 37 17.93 -1.36 4.48
CA SER A 37 16.90 -0.40 4.03
C SER A 37 15.56 -1.08 3.69
N TYR A 38 15.60 -2.31 3.17
CA TYR A 38 14.38 -3.08 2.92
C TYR A 38 13.65 -3.48 4.20
N ARG A 39 14.37 -3.74 5.30
CA ARG A 39 13.76 -4.09 6.60
C ARG A 39 12.95 -2.95 7.17
N TYR A 40 13.45 -1.71 7.08
CA TYR A 40 12.71 -0.52 7.52
C TYR A 40 11.45 -0.28 6.69
N PHE A 41 11.51 -0.50 5.38
CA PHE A 41 10.31 -0.42 4.53
C PHE A 41 9.24 -1.42 4.98
N PHE A 42 9.61 -2.69 5.19
CA PHE A 42 8.66 -3.69 5.68
C PHE A 42 8.11 -3.35 7.07
N LEU A 43 8.96 -2.81 7.96
CA LEU A 43 8.54 -2.39 9.29
C LEU A 43 7.53 -1.25 9.23
N ILE A 44 7.78 -0.23 8.41
CA ILE A 44 6.90 0.95 8.29
C ILE A 44 5.59 0.56 7.60
N SER A 45 5.63 -0.26 6.56
CA SER A 45 4.42 -0.83 5.95
C SER A 45 3.63 -1.67 6.97
N ALA A 46 4.30 -2.46 7.82
CA ALA A 46 3.62 -3.22 8.86
C ALA A 46 2.99 -2.31 9.93
N ILE A 47 3.67 -1.24 10.36
CA ILE A 47 3.10 -0.25 11.29
C ILE A 47 1.87 0.40 10.67
N GLN A 48 1.94 0.79 9.39
CA GLN A 48 0.82 1.35 8.65
C GLN A 48 -0.36 0.37 8.57
N ASP A 49 -0.10 -0.90 8.26
CA ASP A 49 -1.13 -1.95 8.20
C ASP A 49 -1.78 -2.16 9.57
N ILE A 50 -1.01 -2.09 10.68
CA ILE A 50 -1.54 -2.16 12.05
C ILE A 50 -2.43 -0.96 12.35
N ILE A 51 -1.98 0.26 12.03
CA ILE A 51 -2.78 1.49 12.23
C ILE A 51 -4.08 1.40 11.45
N PHE A 52 -4.01 1.03 10.17
CA PHE A 52 -5.18 0.84 9.31
C PHE A 52 -6.15 -0.20 9.90
N SER A 53 -5.63 -1.35 10.36
CA SER A 53 -6.45 -2.42 10.97
C SER A 53 -7.13 -1.97 12.25
N MET A 54 -6.41 -1.27 13.13
CA MET A 54 -6.95 -0.79 14.39
C MET A 54 -8.06 0.22 14.14
N VAL A 55 -7.83 1.18 13.25
CA VAL A 55 -8.84 2.19 12.89
C VAL A 55 -10.05 1.51 12.23
N PHE A 56 -9.83 0.55 11.34
CA PHE A 56 -10.90 -0.21 10.70
C PHE A 56 -11.73 -1.01 11.71
N LEU A 57 -11.10 -1.67 12.70
CA LEU A 57 -11.81 -2.41 13.75
C LEU A 57 -12.60 -1.48 14.68
N LEU A 58 -12.02 -0.34 15.07
CA LEU A 58 -12.65 0.61 15.99
C LEU A 58 -13.82 1.35 15.34
N SER A 59 -13.67 1.75 14.08
CA SER A 59 -14.70 2.51 13.35
C SER A 59 -15.70 1.63 12.61
N PHE A 60 -15.30 0.43 12.19
CA PHE A 60 -16.03 -0.46 11.28
C PHE A 60 -16.78 0.34 10.19
N PRO A 61 -16.05 1.02 9.30
CA PRO A 61 -16.64 1.99 8.38
C PRO A 61 -17.41 1.25 7.29
N ARG A 62 -18.71 1.52 7.18
CA ARG A 62 -19.58 0.94 6.14
C ARG A 62 -19.84 1.95 5.04
N LEU A 63 -19.56 1.56 3.80
CA LEU A 63 -19.80 2.40 2.63
C LEU A 63 -21.20 2.13 2.06
N LEU A 64 -22.09 3.11 2.17
CA LEU A 64 -23.46 3.02 1.68
C LEU A 64 -23.68 4.04 0.55
N SER A 65 -24.36 3.59 -0.50
CA SER A 65 -24.84 4.45 -1.58
C SER A 65 -26.35 4.25 -1.70
N LYS A 66 -27.13 5.30 -1.50
CA LYS A 66 -28.59 5.29 -1.62
C LYS A 66 -29.08 6.60 -2.23
N ASN A 67 -29.87 6.55 -3.31
CA ASN A 67 -30.49 7.72 -3.95
C ASN A 67 -29.51 8.86 -4.28
N ASN A 68 -28.34 8.56 -4.85
CA ASN A 68 -27.26 9.53 -5.14
C ASN A 68 -26.59 10.15 -3.89
N VAL A 69 -26.76 9.53 -2.73
CA VAL A 69 -26.07 9.89 -1.50
C VAL A 69 -25.07 8.81 -1.15
N PHE A 70 -23.80 9.20 -1.01
CA PHE A 70 -22.72 8.37 -0.50
C PHE A 70 -22.51 8.67 0.96
N VAL A 71 -22.50 7.65 1.81
CA VAL A 71 -22.28 7.82 3.24
C VAL A 71 -21.32 6.75 3.73
N ILE A 72 -20.34 7.16 4.53
CA ILE A 72 -19.50 6.27 5.32
C ILE A 72 -19.98 6.36 6.76
N ILE A 73 -20.62 5.29 7.25
CA ILE A 73 -21.14 5.22 8.62
C ILE A 73 -20.17 4.44 9.49
N SER A 74 -19.78 5.00 10.63
CA SER A 74 -19.03 4.26 11.64
C SER A 74 -19.98 3.32 12.38
N SER A 75 -19.81 2.01 12.20
CA SER A 75 -20.65 0.99 12.86
C SER A 75 -19.88 0.20 13.93
N GLY A 76 -18.70 0.68 14.30
CA GLY A 76 -17.81 0.03 15.26
C GLY A 76 -18.12 0.38 16.72
N ILE A 77 -17.21 -0.06 17.60
CA ILE A 77 -17.30 0.15 19.06
C ILE A 77 -17.29 1.65 19.41
N LEU A 78 -16.54 2.44 18.64
CA LEU A 78 -16.39 3.89 18.83
C LEU A 78 -17.16 4.67 17.74
N SER A 79 -18.43 4.34 17.56
CA SER A 79 -19.29 4.93 16.54
C SER A 79 -19.91 6.28 16.97
N PHE A 80 -19.92 6.61 18.25
CA PHE A 80 -20.58 7.81 18.78
C PHE A 80 -19.83 9.12 18.45
N GLU A 81 -20.59 10.21 18.32
CA GLU A 81 -20.05 11.55 18.13
C GLU A 81 -19.33 12.04 19.41
N PRO A 82 -18.19 12.75 19.31
CA PRO A 82 -17.47 13.15 18.10
C PRO A 82 -16.40 12.13 17.64
N ILE A 83 -16.16 11.06 18.41
CA ILE A 83 -15.04 10.15 18.20
C ILE A 83 -15.15 9.41 16.86
N GLY A 84 -16.36 8.98 16.48
CA GLY A 84 -16.60 8.29 15.20
C GLY A 84 -16.19 9.11 13.99
N TYR A 85 -16.44 10.43 13.98
CA TYR A 85 -16.01 11.34 12.92
C TYR A 85 -14.50 11.34 12.73
N PHE A 86 -13.76 11.51 13.83
CA PHE A 86 -12.29 11.50 13.78
C PHE A 86 -11.76 10.17 13.28
N LEU A 87 -12.35 9.06 13.72
CA LEU A 87 -11.93 7.73 13.28
C LEU A 87 -12.17 7.49 11.79
N ILE A 88 -13.31 7.95 11.22
CA ILE A 88 -13.55 7.82 9.78
C ILE A 88 -12.57 8.69 8.98
N ILE A 89 -12.27 9.92 9.43
CA ILE A 89 -11.27 10.76 8.75
C ILE A 89 -9.89 10.09 8.79
N ILE A 90 -9.48 9.57 9.95
CA ILE A 90 -8.22 8.83 10.10
C ILE A 90 -8.23 7.60 9.18
N PHE A 91 -9.36 6.90 9.03
CA PHE A 91 -9.49 5.79 8.09
C PHE A 91 -9.22 6.22 6.64
N CYS A 92 -9.85 7.30 6.18
CA CYS A 92 -9.63 7.84 4.82
C CYS A 92 -8.17 8.26 4.60
N VAL A 93 -7.56 8.94 5.58
CA VAL A 93 -6.15 9.37 5.51
C VAL A 93 -5.22 8.14 5.53
N SER A 94 -5.52 7.13 6.34
CA SER A 94 -4.75 5.88 6.40
C SER A 94 -4.84 5.11 5.07
N TYR A 95 -6.00 5.09 4.43
CA TYR A 95 -6.17 4.54 3.08
C TYR A 95 -5.28 5.25 2.06
N PHE A 96 -5.34 6.58 1.99
CA PHE A 96 -4.55 7.36 1.03
C PHE A 96 -3.04 7.21 1.25
N THR A 97 -2.60 7.29 2.51
CA THR A 97 -1.18 7.11 2.88
C THR A 97 -0.68 5.71 2.54
N SER A 98 -1.50 4.67 2.66
CA SER A 98 -1.18 3.31 2.22
C SER A 98 -0.98 3.23 0.70
N VAL A 99 -1.88 3.82 -0.09
CA VAL A 99 -1.73 3.87 -1.57
C VAL A 99 -0.47 4.64 -1.95
N LEU A 100 -0.22 5.78 -1.32
CA LEU A 100 0.97 6.62 -1.56
C LEU A 100 2.28 5.90 -1.21
N ALA A 101 2.33 5.20 -0.07
CA ALA A 101 3.49 4.41 0.36
C ALA A 101 3.80 3.28 -0.63
N VAL A 102 2.76 2.60 -1.13
CA VAL A 102 2.89 1.57 -2.16
C VAL A 102 3.46 2.15 -3.46
N THR A 103 2.96 3.31 -3.89
CA THR A 103 3.47 4.00 -5.09
C THR A 103 4.91 4.40 -4.97
N ASN A 104 5.29 5.01 -3.85
CA ASN A 104 6.68 5.37 -3.57
C ASN A 104 7.59 4.14 -3.63
N SER A 105 7.15 2.98 -3.11
CA SER A 105 7.92 1.73 -3.17
C SER A 105 8.14 1.25 -4.61
N PHE A 106 7.10 1.29 -5.45
CA PHE A 106 7.22 0.88 -6.85
C PHE A 106 8.12 1.79 -7.66
N VAL A 107 7.98 3.11 -7.48
CA VAL A 107 8.82 4.10 -8.17
C VAL A 107 10.27 3.93 -7.76
N TYR A 108 10.54 3.79 -6.46
CA TYR A 108 11.89 3.55 -5.93
C TYR A 108 12.55 2.32 -6.59
N ARG A 109 11.84 1.19 -6.66
CA ARG A 109 12.36 -0.05 -7.28
C ARG A 109 12.58 0.10 -8.77
N TYR A 110 11.64 0.75 -9.44
CA TYR A 110 11.76 1.03 -10.87
C TYR A 110 13.04 1.82 -11.15
N LEU A 111 13.31 2.84 -10.34
CA LEU A 111 14.54 3.63 -10.44
C LEU A 111 15.78 2.80 -10.14
N GLN A 112 15.77 2.01 -9.05
CA GLN A 112 16.90 1.18 -8.65
C GLN A 112 17.27 0.13 -9.70
N LEU A 113 16.29 -0.53 -10.32
CA LEU A 113 16.52 -1.67 -11.23
C LEU A 113 16.62 -1.24 -12.70
N CYS A 114 15.69 -0.40 -13.16
CA CYS A 114 15.60 -0.05 -14.58
C CYS A 114 16.38 1.23 -14.93
N ARG A 115 16.71 2.09 -13.96
CA ARG A 115 17.28 3.43 -14.19
C ARG A 115 18.31 3.85 -13.14
N MET A 116 19.37 3.05 -12.96
CA MET A 116 20.43 3.28 -11.97
C MET A 116 21.08 4.69 -12.03
N GLN A 117 21.20 5.28 -13.23
CA GLN A 117 21.75 6.64 -13.39
C GLN A 117 20.87 7.74 -12.77
N LEU A 118 19.54 7.59 -12.84
CA LEU A 118 18.59 8.49 -12.18
C LEU A 118 18.56 8.26 -10.67
N PHE A 119 18.64 6.99 -10.25
CA PHE A 119 18.73 6.63 -8.84
C PHE A 119 19.90 7.33 -8.13
N ARG A 120 21.10 7.36 -8.75
CA ARG A 120 22.27 8.05 -8.18
C ARG A 120 22.06 9.56 -8.00
N ARG A 121 21.28 10.20 -8.87
CA ARG A 121 20.92 11.63 -8.74
C ARG A 121 19.86 11.84 -7.65
N LEU A 122 18.90 10.92 -7.54
CA LEU A 122 17.79 11.00 -6.58
C LEU A 122 18.19 10.57 -5.16
N SER A 123 19.30 9.85 -5.01
CA SER A 123 19.89 9.48 -3.71
C SER A 123 20.58 10.64 -2.98
N SER A 124 20.54 11.87 -3.53
CA SER A 124 21.04 13.05 -2.83
C SER A 124 20.11 13.44 -1.67
N SER A 125 20.69 13.76 -0.51
CA SER A 125 19.95 14.20 0.69
C SER A 125 18.89 15.28 0.40
N ARG A 126 19.17 16.22 -0.51
CA ARG A 126 18.23 17.28 -0.91
C ARG A 126 17.00 16.73 -1.66
N ALA A 127 17.18 15.74 -2.51
CA ALA A 127 16.09 15.13 -3.27
C ALA A 127 15.13 14.34 -2.36
N ILE A 128 15.70 13.71 -1.33
CA ILE A 128 14.93 12.96 -0.32
C ILE A 128 14.10 13.93 0.52
N ALA A 129 14.71 15.02 0.99
CA ALA A 129 13.99 16.05 1.74
C ALA A 129 12.84 16.66 0.93
N MET A 130 13.07 16.99 -0.35
CA MET A 130 12.02 17.51 -1.24
C MET A 130 10.86 16.52 -1.41
N CYS A 131 11.14 15.23 -1.45
CA CYS A 131 10.11 14.22 -1.65
C CYS A 131 9.32 13.94 -0.36
N PHE A 132 9.95 14.02 0.82
CA PHE A 132 9.23 14.03 2.10
C PHE A 132 8.24 15.20 2.18
N VAL A 133 8.71 16.41 1.86
CA VAL A 133 7.87 17.62 1.81
C VAL A 133 6.73 17.43 0.82
N THR A 134 7.00 16.90 -0.37
CA THR A 134 5.97 16.66 -1.39
C THR A 134 4.90 15.68 -0.89
N ASN A 135 5.29 14.57 -0.28
CA ASN A 135 4.34 13.60 0.29
C ASN A 135 3.53 14.20 1.44
N ALA A 136 4.16 14.97 2.32
CA ALA A 136 3.47 15.68 3.40
C ALA A 136 2.41 16.66 2.84
N VAL A 137 2.75 17.42 1.82
CA VAL A 137 1.81 18.33 1.13
C VAL A 137 0.63 17.56 0.53
N PHE A 138 0.86 16.43 -0.12
CA PHE A 138 -0.23 15.59 -0.66
C PHE A 138 -1.14 15.04 0.44
N ILE A 139 -0.57 14.60 1.57
CA ILE A 139 -1.34 14.09 2.70
C ILE A 139 -2.19 15.20 3.32
N ILE A 140 -1.62 16.38 3.55
CA ILE A 140 -2.32 17.55 4.09
C ILE A 140 -3.43 18.02 3.14
N TYR A 141 -3.14 18.06 1.84
CA TYR A 141 -4.13 18.42 0.83
C TYR A 141 -5.28 17.40 0.80
N TYR A 142 -4.97 16.11 0.78
CA TYR A 142 -5.98 15.05 0.78
C TYR A 142 -6.83 15.08 2.05
N SER A 143 -6.22 15.22 3.23
CA SER A 143 -6.95 15.27 4.50
C SER A 143 -7.85 16.52 4.59
N GLY A 144 -7.35 17.68 4.17
CA GLY A 144 -8.15 18.91 4.11
C GLY A 144 -9.31 18.80 3.13
N ALA A 145 -9.09 18.20 1.97
CA ALA A 145 -10.12 18.02 0.95
C ALA A 145 -11.20 17.02 1.40
N VAL A 146 -10.81 15.89 2.00
CA VAL A 146 -11.77 14.92 2.56
C VAL A 146 -12.57 15.54 3.69
N TYR A 147 -11.93 16.28 4.59
CA TYR A 147 -12.60 17.00 5.67
C TYR A 147 -13.62 18.00 5.12
N TRP A 148 -13.22 18.82 4.16
CA TRP A 148 -14.10 19.84 3.56
C TRP A 148 -15.31 19.23 2.85
N ILE A 149 -15.09 18.22 2.02
CA ILE A 149 -16.13 17.60 1.20
C ILE A 149 -17.09 16.77 2.05
N SER A 150 -16.54 15.99 3.00
CA SER A 150 -17.30 14.91 3.64
C SER A 150 -17.94 15.32 4.95
N PHE A 151 -17.68 16.55 5.43
CA PHE A 151 -18.33 17.06 6.62
C PHE A 151 -19.84 17.23 6.35
N PRO A 152 -20.71 16.61 7.17
CA PRO A 152 -22.13 16.57 6.85
C PRO A 152 -22.80 17.92 7.08
N ASP A 153 -23.52 18.39 6.05
CA ASP A 153 -24.46 19.51 6.16
C ASP A 153 -25.74 19.10 6.90
N GLU A 154 -26.48 20.07 7.46
CA GLU A 154 -27.73 19.82 8.20
C GLU A 154 -28.76 19.07 7.35
N ASN A 155 -28.85 19.40 6.05
CA ASN A 155 -29.74 18.73 5.10
C ASN A 155 -29.37 17.27 4.87
N LEU A 156 -28.06 16.99 4.80
CA LEU A 156 -27.56 15.61 4.66
C LEU A 156 -27.83 14.82 5.94
N ARG A 157 -27.64 15.44 7.10
CA ARG A 157 -27.91 14.81 8.39
C ARG A 157 -29.37 14.41 8.54
N TYR A 158 -30.30 15.31 8.22
CA TYR A 158 -31.72 15.00 8.23
C TYR A 158 -32.06 13.84 7.29
N PHE A 159 -31.49 13.81 6.08
CA PHE A 159 -31.74 12.72 5.12
C PHE A 159 -31.19 11.38 5.61
N VAL A 160 -29.96 11.33 6.12
CA VAL A 160 -29.33 10.09 6.60
C VAL A 160 -30.04 9.55 7.83
N GLU A 161 -30.40 10.41 8.78
CA GLU A 161 -31.14 10.03 9.98
C GLU A 161 -32.54 9.49 9.64
N SER A 162 -33.26 10.14 8.72
CA SER A 162 -34.64 9.78 8.35
C SER A 162 -34.77 8.60 7.36
N SER A 163 -33.75 8.31 6.55
CA SER A 163 -33.85 7.32 5.47
C SER A 163 -32.94 6.09 5.60
N ILE A 164 -31.86 6.20 6.39
CA ILE A 164 -30.87 5.13 6.58
C ILE A 164 -30.88 4.65 8.04
N ILE A 165 -30.76 5.57 9.00
CA ILE A 165 -30.61 5.22 10.43
C ILE A 165 -31.92 4.69 11.03
N THR A 166 -33.05 5.34 10.75
CA THR A 166 -34.39 4.91 11.23
C THR A 166 -34.88 3.63 10.56
N LEU A 167 -34.53 3.38 9.30
CA LEU A 167 -34.97 2.17 8.59
C LEU A 167 -34.19 0.92 9.01
N GLU A 168 -32.91 1.05 9.36
CA GLU A 168 -32.06 -0.12 9.66
C GLU A 168 -31.90 -0.40 11.16
N THR A 169 -32.42 0.43 12.08
CA THR A 169 -32.39 0.34 13.57
C THR A 169 -31.02 0.09 14.24
N LYS A 170 -30.00 -0.29 13.47
CA LYS A 170 -28.66 -0.72 13.90
C LYS A 170 -27.65 0.42 14.02
N TYR A 171 -27.97 1.62 13.55
CA TYR A 171 -27.02 2.75 13.46
C TYR A 171 -27.47 3.98 14.25
N CYS A 172 -28.35 3.81 15.24
CA CYS A 172 -28.85 4.92 16.05
C CYS A 172 -27.69 5.57 16.84
N GLY A 173 -27.43 6.85 16.62
CA GLY A 173 -26.31 7.59 17.24
C GLY A 173 -24.93 7.35 16.60
N ALA A 174 -24.87 6.71 15.43
CA ALA A 174 -23.63 6.50 14.69
C ALA A 174 -23.16 7.77 13.96
N SER A 175 -21.88 8.09 14.08
CA SER A 175 -21.22 9.16 13.32
C SER A 175 -21.11 8.73 11.85
N PHE A 176 -21.35 9.68 10.95
CA PHE A 176 -21.23 9.43 9.53
C PHE A 176 -20.63 10.64 8.80
N ILE A 177 -19.82 10.37 7.78
CA ILE A 177 -19.42 11.39 6.80
C ILE A 177 -20.08 11.05 5.47
N GLY A 178 -20.43 12.04 4.67
CA GLY A 178 -21.16 11.74 3.45
C GLY A 178 -21.22 12.88 2.46
N LEU A 179 -21.71 12.53 1.29
CA LEU A 179 -21.79 13.34 0.10
C LEU A 179 -23.12 13.10 -0.57
N SER A 180 -23.91 14.15 -0.82
CA SER A 180 -25.09 14.05 -1.68
C SER A 180 -24.82 14.73 -3.02
N ALA A 181 -24.81 13.94 -4.10
CA ALA A 181 -24.70 14.48 -5.45
C ALA A 181 -25.93 15.31 -5.86
N LYS A 182 -27.05 15.19 -5.14
CA LYS A 182 -28.31 15.88 -5.43
C LYS A 182 -28.56 17.12 -4.57
N TYR A 183 -28.10 17.12 -3.32
CA TYR A 183 -28.47 18.15 -2.33
C TYR A 183 -27.30 18.97 -1.80
N THR A 184 -26.07 18.45 -1.78
CA THR A 184 -24.93 19.13 -1.11
C THR A 184 -23.78 19.51 -2.04
N MET A 185 -23.77 19.07 -3.30
CA MET A 185 -22.62 19.30 -4.16
C MET A 185 -22.65 20.68 -4.83
N SER A 186 -21.89 21.61 -4.27
CA SER A 186 -21.49 22.81 -5.00
C SER A 186 -20.53 22.46 -6.15
N THR A 187 -20.40 23.35 -7.15
CA THR A 187 -19.42 23.15 -8.24
C THR A 187 -18.01 22.94 -7.71
N THR A 188 -17.65 23.59 -6.60
CA THR A 188 -16.35 23.43 -5.93
C THR A 188 -16.15 22.03 -5.34
N ASP A 189 -17.19 21.42 -4.76
CA ASP A 189 -17.08 20.08 -4.18
C ASP A 189 -16.93 19.01 -5.26
N VAL A 190 -17.65 19.16 -6.38
CA VAL A 190 -17.51 18.28 -7.56
C VAL A 190 -16.10 18.37 -8.13
N VAL A 191 -15.55 19.59 -8.28
CA VAL A 191 -14.19 19.79 -8.77
C VAL A 191 -13.18 19.16 -7.81
N LEU A 192 -13.32 19.37 -6.51
CA LEU A 192 -12.40 18.85 -5.51
C LEU A 192 -12.45 17.31 -5.44
N LEU A 193 -13.65 16.72 -5.50
CA LEU A 193 -13.84 15.27 -5.58
C LEU A 193 -13.23 14.69 -6.86
N ALA A 194 -13.42 15.35 -8.01
CA ALA A 194 -12.80 14.95 -9.27
C ALA A 194 -11.27 14.99 -9.21
N VAL A 195 -10.70 16.01 -8.54
CA VAL A 195 -9.24 16.10 -8.32
C VAL A 195 -8.73 14.97 -7.43
N LEU A 196 -9.44 14.64 -6.34
CA LEU A 196 -9.08 13.50 -5.49
C LEU A 196 -9.12 12.16 -6.23
N PHE A 197 -10.15 11.96 -7.05
CA PHE A 197 -10.28 10.77 -7.88
C PHE A 197 -9.18 10.68 -8.93
N LEU A 198 -8.86 11.79 -9.60
CA LEU A 198 -7.77 11.87 -10.56
C LEU A 198 -6.41 11.61 -9.89
N ALA A 199 -6.21 12.09 -8.66
CA ALA A 199 -5.01 11.80 -7.88
C ALA A 199 -4.87 10.29 -7.61
N LEU A 200 -5.92 9.62 -7.11
CA LEU A 200 -5.91 8.18 -6.87
C LEU A 200 -5.73 7.36 -8.17
N ALA A 201 -6.36 7.79 -9.27
CA ALA A 201 -6.21 7.16 -10.58
C ALA A 201 -4.79 7.30 -11.12
N THR A 202 -4.17 8.49 -10.99
CA THR A 202 -2.78 8.70 -11.43
C THR A 202 -1.79 7.87 -10.63
N LEU A 203 -1.94 7.80 -9.30
CA LEU A 203 -1.16 6.90 -8.44
C LEU A 203 -1.27 5.44 -8.89
N SER A 204 -2.48 4.99 -9.20
CA SER A 204 -2.78 3.65 -9.68
C SER A 204 -2.10 3.36 -11.03
N VAL A 205 -2.17 4.29 -11.98
CA VAL A 205 -1.51 4.15 -13.29
C VAL A 205 0.01 4.09 -13.14
N ILE A 206 0.59 4.90 -12.25
CA ILE A 206 2.03 4.85 -11.93
C ILE A 206 2.41 3.47 -11.40
N ASN A 207 1.62 2.90 -10.48
CA ASN A 207 1.86 1.57 -9.92
C ASN A 207 1.89 0.50 -10.99
N ILE A 208 0.87 0.46 -11.85
CA ILE A 208 0.77 -0.52 -12.95
C ILE A 208 1.94 -0.36 -13.92
N PHE A 209 2.28 0.88 -14.29
CA PHE A 209 3.40 1.16 -15.18
C PHE A 209 4.73 0.68 -14.60
N CYS A 210 5.03 1.04 -13.34
CA CYS A 210 6.25 0.63 -12.65
C CYS A 210 6.31 -0.89 -12.50
N ALA A 211 5.24 -1.53 -12.04
CA ALA A 211 5.15 -2.99 -11.91
C ALA A 211 5.41 -3.70 -13.24
N GLY A 212 4.78 -3.27 -14.32
CA GLY A 212 4.96 -3.85 -15.65
C GLY A 212 6.40 -3.71 -16.18
N LYS A 213 7.02 -2.54 -16.00
CA LYS A 213 8.41 -2.31 -16.43
C LYS A 213 9.39 -3.17 -15.65
N ILE A 214 9.22 -3.29 -14.34
CA ILE A 214 10.11 -4.10 -13.52
C ILE A 214 9.91 -5.59 -13.82
N GLY A 215 8.66 -6.04 -13.99
CA GLY A 215 8.38 -7.41 -14.42
C GLY A 215 9.04 -7.78 -15.75
N ALA A 216 8.97 -6.88 -16.74
CA ALA A 216 9.63 -7.06 -18.02
C ALA A 216 11.17 -7.11 -17.90
N PHE A 217 11.75 -6.24 -17.06
CA PHE A 217 13.19 -6.24 -16.78
C PHE A 217 13.64 -7.56 -16.16
N LEU A 218 12.87 -8.07 -15.19
CA LEU A 218 13.18 -9.32 -14.49
C LEU A 218 13.07 -10.55 -15.41
N LYS A 219 12.08 -10.58 -16.31
CA LYS A 219 11.94 -11.65 -17.32
C LYS A 219 13.17 -11.71 -18.22
N LYS A 220 13.67 -10.57 -18.68
CA LYS A 220 14.89 -10.49 -19.51
C LYS A 220 16.16 -10.89 -18.75
N ALA A 221 16.29 -10.46 -17.50
CA ALA A 221 17.48 -10.77 -16.70
C ALA A 221 17.58 -12.26 -16.32
N THR A 222 16.44 -12.94 -16.18
CA THR A 222 16.36 -14.39 -15.89
C THR A 222 16.96 -15.25 -17.02
N SER A 223 16.89 -14.78 -18.26
CA SER A 223 17.50 -15.47 -19.41
C SER A 223 19.02 -15.37 -19.44
N ARG A 224 19.63 -14.44 -18.68
CA ARG A 224 21.07 -14.15 -18.76
C ARG A 224 21.91 -14.63 -17.57
N HIS A 225 21.40 -14.64 -16.32
CA HIS A 225 22.20 -15.05 -15.16
C HIS A 225 21.42 -15.65 -13.97
N ASN A 226 21.99 -16.70 -13.33
CA ASN A 226 21.47 -17.45 -12.16
C ASN A 226 21.48 -16.74 -10.76
N PRO A 227 22.32 -15.74 -10.43
CA PRO A 227 22.39 -15.16 -9.07
C PRO A 227 21.23 -14.20 -8.73
N LEU A 228 20.36 -13.86 -9.68
CA LEU A 228 19.19 -12.99 -9.45
C LEU A 228 18.03 -13.66 -8.71
N LYS A 229 18.12 -14.95 -8.38
CA LYS A 229 17.04 -15.71 -7.75
C LYS A 229 16.61 -15.17 -6.39
N HIS A 230 17.55 -14.65 -5.60
CA HIS A 230 17.26 -14.05 -4.28
C HIS A 230 16.58 -12.67 -4.41
N GLN A 231 17.13 -11.82 -5.28
CA GLN A 231 16.55 -10.52 -5.64
C GLN A 231 15.13 -10.68 -6.25
N ARG A 232 14.91 -11.71 -7.06
CA ARG A 232 13.61 -12.06 -7.64
C ARG A 232 12.56 -12.38 -6.59
N ARG A 233 12.89 -13.15 -5.55
CA ARG A 233 11.91 -13.54 -4.52
C ARG A 233 11.46 -12.35 -3.68
N MET A 234 12.40 -11.52 -3.23
CA MET A 234 12.06 -10.28 -2.55
C MET A 234 11.22 -9.37 -3.46
N PHE A 235 11.61 -9.24 -4.73
CA PHE A 235 10.87 -8.41 -5.69
C PHE A 235 9.45 -8.93 -5.98
N THR A 236 9.27 -10.23 -6.21
CA THR A 236 7.93 -10.83 -6.40
C THR A 236 7.06 -10.66 -5.18
N LEU A 237 7.62 -10.83 -3.98
CA LEU A 237 6.89 -10.60 -2.72
C LEU A 237 6.39 -9.16 -2.63
N LEU A 238 7.23 -8.21 -3.00
CA LEU A 238 6.91 -6.79 -2.94
C LEU A 238 5.92 -6.37 -4.03
N LEU A 239 5.97 -7.00 -5.20
CA LEU A 239 4.97 -6.82 -6.25
C LEU A 239 3.61 -7.41 -5.84
N LEU A 240 3.61 -8.55 -5.14
CA LEU A 240 2.40 -9.18 -4.62
C LEU A 240 1.78 -8.38 -3.47
N GLN A 241 2.61 -7.96 -2.51
CA GLN A 241 2.20 -7.10 -1.39
C GLN A 241 1.64 -5.76 -1.88
N ALA A 242 2.10 -5.26 -3.03
CA ALA A 242 1.60 -4.03 -3.60
C ALA A 242 0.41 -4.21 -4.56
N ALA A 243 0.23 -5.40 -5.11
CA ALA A 243 -0.98 -5.77 -5.86
C ALA A 243 -2.18 -5.96 -4.93
N CYS A 244 -1.98 -6.44 -3.70
CA CYS A 244 -3.05 -6.60 -2.73
C CYS A 244 -3.81 -5.29 -2.42
N PRO A 245 -3.17 -4.20 -1.97
CA PRO A 245 -3.87 -2.94 -1.68
C PRO A 245 -4.59 -2.37 -2.90
N PHE A 246 -4.05 -2.59 -4.10
CA PHE A 246 -4.72 -2.20 -5.33
C PHE A 246 -6.01 -3.01 -5.56
N ILE A 247 -5.94 -4.33 -5.47
CA ILE A 247 -7.10 -5.20 -5.73
C ILE A 247 -8.15 -5.07 -4.61
N PHE A 248 -7.73 -5.06 -3.35
CA PHE A 248 -8.63 -5.15 -2.20
C PHE A 248 -9.04 -3.81 -1.62
N MET A 249 -8.39 -2.71 -1.97
CA MET A 249 -8.84 -1.37 -1.55
C MET A 249 -9.15 -0.43 -2.71
N GLN A 250 -8.31 -0.39 -3.75
CA GLN A 250 -8.50 0.57 -4.84
C GLN A 250 -9.69 0.20 -5.74
N VAL A 251 -9.83 -1.07 -6.12
CA VAL A 251 -10.95 -1.53 -6.95
C VAL A 251 -12.30 -1.38 -6.23
N PRO A 252 -12.47 -1.81 -4.96
CA PRO A 252 -13.71 -1.58 -4.21
C PRO A 252 -14.05 -0.11 -4.04
N ALA A 253 -13.06 0.75 -3.79
CA ALA A 253 -13.28 2.20 -3.71
C ALA A 253 -13.76 2.78 -5.04
N PHE A 254 -13.17 2.37 -6.17
CA PHE A 254 -13.64 2.81 -7.50
C PHE A 254 -15.05 2.33 -7.81
N ILE A 255 -15.41 1.09 -7.44
CA ILE A 255 -16.77 0.57 -7.59
C ILE A 255 -17.74 1.39 -6.75
N ALA A 256 -17.41 1.65 -5.47
CA ALA A 256 -18.24 2.45 -4.57
C ALA A 256 -18.48 3.86 -5.14
N THR A 257 -17.43 4.54 -5.57
CA THR A 257 -17.55 5.87 -6.18
C THR A 257 -18.35 5.85 -7.48
N PHE A 258 -18.16 4.84 -8.33
CA PHE A 258 -18.92 4.69 -9.58
C PHE A 258 -20.42 4.53 -9.32
N LEU A 259 -20.80 3.69 -8.35
CA LEU A 259 -22.21 3.48 -7.98
C LEU A 259 -22.90 4.78 -7.55
N VAL A 260 -22.17 5.62 -6.82
CA VAL A 260 -22.67 6.93 -6.34
C VAL A 260 -22.94 7.86 -7.51
N PHE A 261 -21.99 8.00 -8.43
CA PHE A 261 -22.17 8.88 -9.60
C PHE A 261 -23.18 8.33 -10.61
N ALA A 262 -23.34 7.01 -10.68
CA ALA A 262 -24.36 6.37 -11.49
C ALA A 262 -25.76 6.46 -10.85
N GLY A 263 -25.87 6.91 -9.59
CA GLY A 263 -27.14 6.97 -8.87
C GLY A 263 -27.75 5.61 -8.56
N ILE A 264 -26.93 4.56 -8.56
CA ILE A 264 -27.37 3.18 -8.33
C ILE A 264 -27.30 2.90 -6.83
N ASP A 265 -28.41 2.43 -6.27
CA ASP A 265 -28.45 1.96 -4.89
C ASP A 265 -27.52 0.75 -4.73
N SER A 266 -26.61 0.81 -3.75
CA SER A 266 -25.69 -0.29 -3.48
C SER A 266 -26.47 -1.45 -2.85
N PRO A 267 -26.58 -2.62 -3.51
CA PRO A 267 -27.15 -3.80 -2.89
C PRO A 267 -26.29 -4.21 -1.69
N GLN A 268 -26.91 -4.78 -0.66
CA GLN A 268 -26.20 -5.22 0.54
C GLN A 268 -25.01 -6.15 0.23
N ILE A 269 -25.13 -6.98 -0.83
CA ILE A 269 -24.05 -7.87 -1.28
C ILE A 269 -22.81 -7.09 -1.71
N ILE A 270 -22.98 -5.98 -2.44
CA ILE A 270 -21.86 -5.16 -2.91
C ILE A 270 -21.21 -4.44 -1.74
N THR A 271 -22.03 -3.82 -0.87
CA THR A 271 -21.54 -3.16 0.36
C THR A 271 -20.74 -4.13 1.23
N ASN A 272 -21.29 -5.31 1.53
CA ASN A 272 -20.59 -6.33 2.32
C ASN A 272 -19.29 -6.80 1.64
N SER A 273 -19.29 -6.91 0.30
CA SER A 273 -18.11 -7.32 -0.45
C SER A 273 -16.99 -6.27 -0.39
N ILE A 274 -17.34 -4.98 -0.44
CA ILE A 274 -16.40 -3.87 -0.27
C ILE A 274 -15.81 -3.89 1.14
N ASP A 275 -16.66 -4.05 2.16
CA ASP A 275 -16.24 -4.09 3.57
C ASP A 275 -15.29 -5.27 3.83
N ILE A 276 -15.63 -6.47 3.33
CA ILE A 276 -14.77 -7.66 3.42
C ILE A 276 -13.43 -7.43 2.70
N SER A 277 -13.44 -6.75 1.55
CA SER A 277 -12.21 -6.46 0.80
C SER A 277 -11.28 -5.53 1.60
N PHE A 278 -11.81 -4.48 2.21
CA PHE A 278 -11.02 -3.60 3.09
C PHE A 278 -10.50 -4.34 4.33
N ALA A 279 -11.29 -5.25 4.92
CA ALA A 279 -10.88 -6.06 6.06
C ALA A 279 -9.77 -7.07 5.72
N LEU A 280 -9.81 -7.66 4.51
CA LEU A 280 -8.82 -8.65 4.06
C LEU A 280 -7.45 -8.03 3.78
N GLN A 281 -7.40 -6.76 3.39
CA GLN A 281 -6.17 -6.10 2.98
C GLN A 281 -5.03 -6.21 4.02
N PRO A 282 -5.20 -5.76 5.28
CA PRO A 282 -4.13 -5.84 6.27
C PRO A 282 -3.78 -7.27 6.69
N PHE A 283 -4.69 -8.24 6.50
CA PHE A 283 -4.41 -9.65 6.76
C PHE A 283 -3.50 -10.27 5.69
N LEU A 284 -3.72 -9.93 4.41
CA LEU A 284 -2.97 -10.51 3.30
C LEU A 284 -1.50 -10.09 3.30
N ASN A 285 -1.18 -8.86 3.73
CA ASN A 285 0.19 -8.36 3.74
C ASN A 285 1.15 -9.23 4.59
N PRO A 286 0.89 -9.51 5.89
CA PRO A 286 1.69 -10.43 6.69
C PRO A 286 1.72 -11.87 6.16
N VAL A 287 0.59 -12.38 5.65
CA VAL A 287 0.51 -13.74 5.08
C VAL A 287 1.43 -13.88 3.88
N ILE A 288 1.42 -12.90 2.98
CA ILE A 288 2.31 -12.85 1.81
C ILE A 288 3.78 -12.83 2.26
N ILE A 289 4.11 -12.03 3.26
CA ILE A 289 5.48 -11.94 3.82
C ILE A 289 5.94 -13.32 4.32
N VAL A 290 5.13 -13.98 5.15
CA VAL A 290 5.46 -15.29 5.75
C VAL A 290 5.56 -16.39 4.69
N LEU A 291 4.68 -16.42 3.70
CA LEU A 291 4.68 -17.46 2.67
C LEU A 291 5.89 -17.37 1.72
N PHE A 292 6.25 -16.14 1.32
CA PHE A 292 7.25 -15.92 0.26
C PHE A 292 8.68 -15.70 0.79
N LEU A 293 8.89 -15.26 2.04
CA LEU A 293 10.22 -15.20 2.65
C LEU A 293 10.58 -16.51 3.33
N ARG A 294 11.52 -17.24 2.74
CA ARG A 294 12.00 -18.53 3.26
C ARG A 294 12.48 -18.45 4.71
N GLU A 295 13.17 -17.36 5.06
CA GLU A 295 13.71 -17.15 6.42
C GLU A 295 12.57 -17.02 7.45
N TYR A 296 11.53 -16.25 7.13
CA TYR A 296 10.34 -16.12 7.97
C TYR A 296 9.54 -17.42 8.04
N ARG A 297 9.36 -18.11 6.90
CA ARG A 297 8.69 -19.41 6.88
C ARG A 297 9.41 -20.45 7.73
N GLU A 298 10.73 -20.53 7.61
CA GLU A 298 11.53 -21.45 8.42
C GLU A 298 11.49 -21.06 9.90
N PHE A 299 11.55 -19.77 10.24
CA PHE A 299 11.38 -19.28 11.61
C PHE A 299 10.00 -19.65 12.20
N VAL A 300 8.92 -19.40 11.46
CA VAL A 300 7.54 -19.72 11.87
C VAL A 300 7.36 -21.24 12.02
N LEU A 301 7.84 -22.05 11.07
CA LEU A 301 7.76 -23.52 11.16
C LEU A 301 8.56 -24.09 12.34
N VAL A 302 9.69 -23.47 12.70
CA VAL A 302 10.48 -23.86 13.88
C VAL A 302 9.76 -23.45 15.17
N LYS A 303 9.18 -22.24 15.24
CA LYS A 303 8.40 -21.78 16.39
C LYS A 303 7.10 -22.57 16.59
N LEU A 304 6.44 -22.96 15.51
CA LEU A 304 5.28 -23.84 15.50
C LEU A 304 5.64 -25.32 15.71
N LYS A 305 6.92 -25.65 15.93
CA LYS A 305 7.43 -27.02 16.14
C LYS A 305 7.17 -27.99 14.97
N LEU A 306 6.74 -27.50 13.82
CA LEU A 306 6.50 -28.28 12.60
C LEU A 306 7.80 -28.68 11.89
N LYS A 307 8.92 -28.05 12.25
CA LYS A 307 10.25 -28.36 11.70
C LYS A 307 11.32 -28.24 12.79
N ARG A 308 12.27 -29.16 12.84
CA ARG A 308 13.44 -29.05 13.75
C ARG A 308 14.33 -27.87 13.30
N PRO A 309 14.91 -27.10 14.23
CA PRO A 309 15.82 -26.01 13.89
C PRO A 309 16.99 -26.54 13.09
N LEU A 310 17.36 -25.85 11.99
CA LEU A 310 18.59 -26.13 11.26
C LEU A 310 19.78 -25.76 12.14
N THR A 311 20.32 -26.74 12.86
CA THR A 311 21.54 -26.59 13.65
C THR A 311 22.67 -26.07 12.76
N SER A 312 23.38 -25.02 13.20
CA SER A 312 24.53 -24.41 12.49
C SER A 312 25.59 -25.41 12.02
N ARG A 313 25.61 -26.63 12.60
CA ARG A 313 26.48 -27.75 12.22
C ARG A 313 26.31 -28.22 10.76
N ASN A 314 25.12 -28.08 10.16
CA ASN A 314 24.88 -28.55 8.79
C ASN A 314 25.35 -27.59 7.70
N ARG A 315 25.54 -26.30 7.99
CA ARG A 315 26.09 -25.32 7.02
C ARG A 315 27.56 -25.59 6.70
N LEU A 316 28.32 -26.05 7.69
CA LEU A 316 29.73 -26.43 7.52
C LEU A 316 29.90 -27.75 6.74
N PHE A 317 29.00 -28.73 6.96
CA PHE A 317 29.06 -30.01 6.22
C PHE A 317 28.75 -29.85 4.73
N THR A 318 27.82 -28.97 4.32
CA THR A 318 27.53 -28.78 2.88
C THR A 318 28.64 -28.00 2.16
N ILE A 319 29.39 -27.15 2.86
CA ILE A 319 30.55 -26.44 2.30
C ILE A 319 31.76 -27.38 2.20
N SER A 320 31.99 -28.23 3.22
CA SER A 320 33.08 -29.21 3.22
C SER A 320 32.89 -30.30 2.14
N VAL A 321 31.68 -30.83 1.98
CA VAL A 321 31.41 -31.86 0.96
C VAL A 321 31.49 -31.29 -0.47
N LYS A 322 31.14 -30.02 -0.67
CA LYS A 322 31.23 -29.38 -1.99
C LYS A 322 32.67 -28.99 -2.36
N ASN A 323 33.50 -28.63 -1.37
CA ASN A 323 34.93 -28.40 -1.59
C ASN A 323 35.69 -29.70 -1.83
N ASN A 324 35.32 -30.80 -1.18
CA ASN A 324 35.97 -32.11 -1.40
C ASN A 324 35.60 -32.76 -2.74
N MET A 325 34.44 -32.44 -3.33
CA MET A 325 34.10 -32.93 -4.69
C MET A 325 34.71 -32.10 -5.82
N GLN A 326 35.19 -30.87 -5.58
CA GLN A 326 35.87 -30.08 -6.60
C GLN A 326 37.40 -30.27 -6.65
N ASN A 327 37.99 -30.90 -5.63
CA ASN A 327 39.44 -31.11 -5.54
C ASN A 327 39.88 -32.58 -5.78
N GLY A 328 38.98 -33.45 -6.24
CA GLY A 328 39.32 -34.85 -6.54
C GLY A 328 39.96 -35.03 -7.92
N MET A 329 41.25 -34.71 -8.06
CA MET A 329 42.11 -35.35 -9.08
C MET A 329 42.75 -36.62 -8.51
N PRO A 330 42.97 -37.66 -9.34
CA PRO A 330 43.38 -38.99 -8.90
C PRO A 330 44.85 -39.02 -8.50
N ILE A 331 45.16 -39.73 -7.42
CA ILE A 331 46.52 -40.09 -7.05
C ILE A 331 46.91 -41.29 -7.92
N VAL A 332 47.80 -41.04 -8.88
CA VAL A 332 48.56 -42.08 -9.58
C VAL A 332 49.69 -42.51 -8.64
N TYR A 333 49.75 -43.79 -8.34
CA TYR A 333 50.98 -44.52 -8.06
C TYR A 333 51.02 -45.74 -8.98
#